data_AF-A0A2L0ATQ4-F1
#
_entry.id   AF-A0A2L0ATQ4-F1
#
_cell.length_a   1.000
_cell.length_b   1.000
_cell.length_c   1.000
_cell.angle_alpha   90.00
_cell.angle_beta   90.00
_cell.angle_gamma   90.00
#
_symmetry.space_group_name_H-M   'P 1'
#
loop_
_entity.id
_entity.type
_entity.pdbx_description
1 polymer ?
#
loop_
_entity_poly.entity_id
_entity_poly.type
_entity_poly.pdbx_seq_one_letter_code
_entity_poly.pdbx_strand_id
1 'polypeptide(L)'
;RQRGITIQSAATYTLWKEHNINIIDTPGHVDFTVEVERALRVLDGAILVLCSVGGVQSQSLTVNRQMKRYNVPCLAFINKLDRLGANPERVLSQMRSKMNHNAAFLQLPIGLESNCKGVIDLITQKAIYFEGNFGDQLRYDEIPKDIRSKADDKRHELIEHLSNADETLGELYLEEKPIKEEDLKAAIRRTCLKRTFTPVLVGTALKNKGIQPLLDAVLDYLPNPGEVQNFALIEKQGQESQKVLLDPKRSDEKPFVALAFKLEAGRFGQLTYMR
;
A
#
# COMPACT_ATOMS: atom_id res chain seq x y z
N ARG A 1 2.86 -21.27 13.49
CA ARG A 1 2.66 -20.90 14.91
C ARG A 1 3.91 -21.11 15.77
N GLN A 2 4.51 -22.30 15.85
CA GLN A 2 5.72 -22.54 16.69
C GLN A 2 6.97 -21.73 16.27
N ARG A 3 7.12 -21.42 14.98
CA ARG A 3 8.28 -20.65 14.46
C ARG A 3 8.05 -19.14 14.31
N GLY A 4 6.85 -18.63 14.63
CA GLY A 4 6.54 -17.20 14.49
C GLY A 4 6.61 -16.63 13.07
N ILE A 5 6.65 -17.46 12.03
CA ILE A 5 6.68 -17.08 10.62
C ILE A 5 5.43 -17.56 9.87
N THR A 6 4.98 -16.78 8.89
CA THR A 6 3.93 -17.15 7.94
C THR A 6 4.54 -18.02 6.84
N ILE A 7 3.94 -19.19 6.60
CA ILE A 7 4.41 -20.17 5.60
C ILE A 7 3.45 -20.26 4.42
N GLN A 8 2.15 -20.25 4.70
CA GLN A 8 1.08 -20.22 3.68
C GLN A 8 0.36 -18.89 3.77
N SER A 9 -0.10 -18.39 2.62
CA SER A 9 -0.86 -17.14 2.61
C SER A 9 -2.19 -17.31 3.36
N ALA A 10 -2.54 -16.35 4.21
CA ALA A 10 -3.82 -16.35 4.93
C ALA A 10 -4.77 -15.33 4.29
N ALA A 11 -6.02 -15.73 4.05
CA ALA A 11 -7.04 -14.83 3.56
C ALA A 11 -8.00 -14.47 4.69
N THR A 12 -8.37 -13.20 4.82
CA THR A 12 -9.39 -12.72 5.75
C THR A 12 -10.22 -11.61 5.12
N TYR A 13 -11.37 -11.33 5.72
CA TYR A 13 -12.30 -10.29 5.31
C TYR A 13 -12.60 -9.38 6.49
N THR A 14 -12.74 -8.08 6.22
CA THR A 14 -13.15 -7.09 7.21
C THR A 14 -13.92 -5.94 6.57
N LEU A 15 -14.57 -5.14 7.41
CA LEU A 15 -15.27 -3.91 7.07
C LEU A 15 -14.51 -2.70 7.61
N TRP A 16 -14.27 -1.70 6.77
CA TRP A 16 -13.74 -0.39 7.17
C TRP A 16 -14.54 0.72 6.52
N LYS A 17 -15.19 1.58 7.33
CA LYS A 17 -16.07 2.67 6.82
C LYS A 17 -17.04 2.20 5.73
N GLU A 18 -17.77 1.11 6.00
CA GLU A 18 -18.72 0.48 5.06
C GLU A 18 -18.11 -0.13 3.78
N HIS A 19 -16.79 -0.16 3.67
CA HIS A 19 -16.08 -0.80 2.55
C HIS A 19 -15.64 -2.22 2.93
N ASN A 20 -15.86 -3.15 2.01
CA ASN A 20 -15.40 -4.53 2.10
C ASN A 20 -13.92 -4.62 1.73
N ILE A 21 -13.08 -5.07 2.67
CA ILE A 21 -11.65 -5.28 2.43
C ILE A 21 -11.32 -6.77 2.59
N ASN A 22 -10.85 -7.38 1.50
CA ASN A 22 -10.31 -8.73 1.51
C ASN A 22 -8.79 -8.65 1.60
N ILE A 23 -8.20 -9.25 2.63
CA ILE A 23 -6.76 -9.19 2.90
C ILE A 23 -6.16 -10.57 2.66
N ILE A 24 -5.08 -10.62 1.86
CA ILE A 24 -4.23 -11.80 1.72
C ILE A 24 -2.88 -11.48 2.36
N ASP A 25 -2.61 -12.06 3.52
CA ASP A 25 -1.30 -11.98 4.17
C ASP A 25 -0.34 -12.96 3.50
N THR A 26 0.76 -12.46 2.95
CA THR A 26 1.72 -13.26 2.18
C THR A 26 2.98 -13.58 3.00
N PRO A 27 3.58 -14.77 2.85
CA PRO A 27 4.87 -15.08 3.44
C PRO A 27 5.98 -14.10 3.02
N GLY A 28 6.83 -13.68 3.97
CA GLY A 28 7.97 -12.80 3.69
C GLY A 28 9.30 -13.51 3.41
N HIS A 29 9.33 -14.85 3.49
CA HIS A 29 10.55 -15.64 3.31
C HIS A 29 10.81 -15.99 1.84
N VAL A 30 12.07 -16.06 1.44
CA VAL A 30 12.50 -16.35 0.04
C VAL A 30 11.97 -17.68 -0.48
N ASP A 31 11.89 -18.68 0.39
CA ASP A 31 11.44 -20.03 0.03
C ASP A 31 9.95 -20.11 -0.34
N PHE A 32 9.17 -19.07 0.00
CA PHE A 32 7.72 -19.03 -0.24
C PHE A 32 7.34 -17.95 -1.25
N THR A 33 8.27 -17.55 -2.13
CA THR A 33 8.02 -16.56 -3.20
C THR A 33 6.90 -16.97 -4.15
N VAL A 34 6.63 -18.27 -4.33
CA VAL A 34 5.50 -18.80 -5.13
C VAL A 34 4.14 -18.49 -4.49
N GLU A 35 4.05 -18.42 -3.17
CA GLU A 35 2.82 -17.98 -2.48
C GLU A 35 2.56 -16.50 -2.75
N VAL A 36 3.59 -15.67 -2.66
CA VAL A 36 3.52 -14.24 -2.97
C VAL A 36 3.11 -14.02 -4.43
N GLU A 37 3.72 -14.74 -5.37
CA GLU A 37 3.43 -14.61 -6.81
C GLU A 37 1.98 -14.98 -7.14
N ARG A 38 1.44 -16.03 -6.51
CA ARG A 38 0.04 -16.41 -6.66
C ARG A 38 -0.92 -15.37 -6.09
N ALA A 39 -0.61 -14.82 -4.91
CA ALA A 39 -1.41 -13.75 -4.32
C ALA A 39 -1.40 -12.50 -5.20
N LEU A 40 -0.23 -12.06 -5.68
CA LEU A 40 -0.07 -10.89 -6.54
C LEU A 40 -0.85 -10.98 -7.86
N ARG A 41 -1.13 -12.19 -8.36
CA ARG A 41 -1.92 -12.39 -9.58
C ARG A 41 -3.42 -12.18 -9.37
N VAL A 42 -3.90 -12.25 -8.12
CA VAL A 42 -5.34 -12.18 -7.78
C VAL A 42 -5.71 -10.98 -6.93
N LEU A 43 -4.80 -10.03 -6.69
CA LEU A 43 -5.08 -8.83 -5.90
C LEU A 43 -5.13 -7.58 -6.77
N ASP A 44 -5.91 -6.61 -6.31
CA ASP A 44 -6.10 -5.32 -6.98
C ASP A 44 -5.07 -4.28 -6.54
N GLY A 45 -4.51 -4.43 -5.33
CA GLY A 45 -3.53 -3.53 -4.76
C GLY A 45 -2.75 -4.19 -3.63
N ALA A 46 -1.57 -3.66 -3.32
CA ALA A 46 -0.68 -4.21 -2.30
C ALA A 46 -0.18 -3.15 -1.32
N ILE A 47 0.05 -3.57 -0.06
CA ILE A 47 0.75 -2.75 0.94
C ILE A 47 2.16 -3.33 1.13
N LEU A 48 3.17 -2.61 0.65
CA LEU A 48 4.56 -2.98 0.83
C LEU A 48 5.04 -2.51 2.21
N VAL A 49 5.10 -3.45 3.16
CA VAL A 49 5.59 -3.16 4.51
C VAL A 49 7.12 -3.22 4.56
N LEU A 50 7.75 -2.13 4.97
CA LEU A 50 9.21 -2.03 5.14
C LEU A 50 9.56 -1.78 6.60
N CYS A 51 10.64 -2.40 7.08
CA CYS A 51 11.12 -2.23 8.44
C CYS A 51 11.93 -0.93 8.57
N SER A 52 11.55 -0.02 9.47
CA SER A 52 12.28 1.25 9.68
C SER A 52 13.78 1.05 10.03
N VAL A 53 14.11 -0.04 10.73
CA VAL A 53 15.50 -0.38 11.10
C VAL A 53 16.20 -1.18 10.00
N GLY A 54 15.51 -2.12 9.36
CA GLY A 54 16.10 -3.03 8.36
C GLY A 54 16.22 -2.42 6.97
N GLY A 55 15.36 -1.45 6.64
CA GLY A 55 15.26 -0.84 5.32
C GLY A 55 14.84 -1.81 4.23
N VAL A 56 15.27 -1.51 2.99
CA VAL A 56 15.03 -2.34 1.81
C VAL A 56 15.98 -3.53 1.83
N GLN A 57 15.42 -4.74 1.86
CA GLN A 57 16.15 -6.01 1.83
C GLN A 57 16.05 -6.70 0.47
N SER A 58 16.83 -7.76 0.25
CA SER A 58 16.80 -8.51 -1.01
C SER A 58 15.41 -9.08 -1.31
N GLN A 59 14.68 -9.51 -0.27
CA GLN A 59 13.30 -9.97 -0.38
C GLN A 59 12.36 -8.86 -0.85
N SER A 60 12.49 -7.66 -0.30
CA SER A 60 11.72 -6.49 -0.72
C SER A 60 11.91 -6.20 -2.21
N LEU A 61 13.13 -6.38 -2.74
CA LEU A 61 13.43 -6.22 -4.16
C LEU A 61 12.77 -7.31 -5.03
N THR A 62 12.77 -8.55 -4.57
CA THR A 62 12.10 -9.66 -5.27
C THR A 62 10.60 -9.43 -5.37
N VAL A 63 9.95 -9.11 -4.25
CA VAL A 63 8.50 -8.79 -4.22
C VAL A 63 8.20 -7.57 -5.09
N ASN A 64 9.08 -6.56 -5.07
CA ASN A 64 8.91 -5.39 -5.94
C ASN A 64 8.93 -5.73 -7.44
N ARG A 65 9.84 -6.62 -7.86
CA ARG A 65 9.89 -7.08 -9.25
C ARG A 65 8.62 -7.86 -9.63
N GLN A 66 8.09 -8.67 -8.71
CA GLN A 66 6.83 -9.38 -8.92
C GLN A 66 5.65 -8.40 -9.03
N MET A 67 5.53 -7.43 -8.11
CA MET A 67 4.53 -6.36 -8.23
C MET A 67 4.68 -5.60 -9.55
N LYS A 68 5.92 -5.33 -9.99
CA LYS A 68 6.21 -4.71 -11.29
C LYS A 68 5.63 -5.52 -12.44
N ARG A 69 5.87 -6.83 -12.46
CA ARG A 69 5.40 -7.77 -13.50
C ARG A 69 3.87 -7.79 -13.63
N TYR A 70 3.14 -7.76 -12.53
CA TYR A 70 1.66 -7.85 -12.54
C TYR A 70 0.94 -6.49 -12.55
N ASN A 71 1.69 -5.41 -12.71
CA ASN A 71 1.14 -4.05 -12.69
C ASN A 71 0.30 -3.69 -11.45
N VAL A 72 0.65 -4.20 -10.27
CA VAL A 72 -0.13 -4.01 -9.03
C VAL A 72 0.14 -2.63 -8.39
N PRO A 73 -0.86 -1.75 -8.24
CA PRO A 73 -0.77 -0.51 -7.47
C PRO A 73 -0.37 -0.77 -6.01
N CYS A 74 0.47 0.10 -5.46
CA CYS A 74 1.09 -0.16 -4.17
C CYS A 74 1.20 1.09 -3.29
N LEU A 75 0.87 0.90 -2.02
CA LEU A 75 1.21 1.80 -0.91
C LEU A 75 2.40 1.23 -0.16
N ALA A 76 3.34 2.07 0.27
CA ALA A 76 4.41 1.65 1.16
C ALA A 76 4.09 2.04 2.60
N PHE A 77 4.33 1.12 3.53
CA PHE A 77 4.18 1.37 4.96
C PHE A 77 5.48 1.07 5.71
N ILE A 78 6.12 2.11 6.23
CA ILE A 78 7.33 1.96 7.06
C ILE A 78 6.88 1.68 8.50
N ASN A 79 7.06 0.42 8.89
CA ASN A 79 6.65 -0.11 10.20
C ASN A 79 7.83 -0.17 11.18
N LYS A 80 7.52 -0.45 12.45
CA LYS A 80 8.47 -0.66 13.55
C LYS A 80 9.27 0.60 13.90
N LEU A 81 8.62 1.76 13.84
CA LEU A 81 9.19 3.04 14.29
C LEU A 81 9.58 3.03 15.77
N ASP A 82 9.03 2.11 16.55
CA ASP A 82 9.27 1.96 17.99
C ASP A 82 10.58 1.25 18.36
N ARG A 83 11.33 0.74 17.38
CA ARG A 83 12.60 0.02 17.62
C ARG A 83 13.79 0.97 17.59
N LEU A 84 14.79 0.67 18.42
CA LEU A 84 16.05 1.39 18.46
C LEU A 84 16.73 1.41 17.08
N GLY A 85 17.16 2.60 16.63
CA GLY A 85 17.76 2.82 15.32
C GLY A 85 16.74 2.90 14.17
N ALA A 86 15.46 3.12 14.48
CA ALA A 86 14.44 3.42 13.46
C ALA A 86 14.84 4.68 12.67
N ASN A 87 14.87 4.57 11.34
CA ASN A 87 15.21 5.70 10.47
C ASN A 87 14.36 5.62 9.19
N PRO A 88 13.14 6.20 9.20
CA PRO A 88 12.24 6.14 8.06
C PRO A 88 12.77 6.89 6.83
N GLU A 89 13.49 7.99 7.01
CA GLU A 89 14.08 8.76 5.90
C GLU A 89 15.11 7.96 5.12
N ARG A 90 15.94 7.18 5.83
CA ARG A 90 16.86 6.23 5.20
C ARG A 90 16.10 5.18 4.39
N VAL A 91 14.97 4.69 4.89
CA VAL A 91 14.14 3.71 4.14
C VAL A 91 13.57 4.36 2.87
N LEU A 92 13.05 5.59 2.95
CA LEU A 92 12.59 6.33 1.77
C LEU A 92 13.71 6.52 0.74
N SER A 93 14.90 6.93 1.17
CA SER A 93 16.08 7.06 0.32
C SER A 93 16.45 5.73 -0.36
N GLN A 94 16.37 4.62 0.37
CA GLN A 94 16.60 3.28 -0.19
C GLN A 94 15.51 2.85 -1.18
N MET A 95 14.25 3.22 -0.97
CA MET A 95 13.18 2.97 -1.94
C MET A 95 13.49 3.69 -3.27
N ARG A 96 13.91 4.95 -3.21
CA ARG A 96 14.27 5.73 -4.40
C ARG A 96 15.50 5.14 -5.10
N SER A 97 16.59 4.90 -4.36
CA SER A 97 17.88 4.49 -4.94
C SER A 97 17.98 3.01 -5.32
N LYS A 98 17.37 2.09 -4.54
CA LYS A 98 17.48 0.64 -4.77
C LYS A 98 16.29 0.05 -5.50
N MET A 99 15.10 0.60 -5.29
CA MET A 99 13.86 0.10 -5.92
C MET A 99 13.48 0.91 -7.16
N ASN A 100 14.10 2.07 -7.39
CA ASN A 100 13.77 3.03 -8.45
C ASN A 100 12.31 3.49 -8.40
N HIS A 101 11.78 3.70 -7.19
CA HIS A 101 10.45 4.26 -7.01
C HIS A 101 10.54 5.78 -6.93
N ASN A 102 9.68 6.47 -7.67
CA ASN A 102 9.32 7.84 -7.29
C ASN A 102 8.38 7.74 -6.08
N ALA A 103 8.88 8.08 -4.89
CA ALA A 103 8.17 7.90 -3.64
C ALA A 103 8.38 9.13 -2.75
N ALA A 104 7.38 9.52 -1.99
CA ALA A 104 7.50 10.57 -0.98
C ALA A 104 6.61 10.25 0.22
N PHE A 105 6.91 10.86 1.37
CA PHE A 105 6.09 10.72 2.55
C PHE A 105 4.72 11.36 2.33
N LEU A 106 3.66 10.62 2.68
CA LEU A 106 2.37 11.23 3.00
C LEU A 106 2.31 11.60 4.49
N GLN A 107 3.09 10.90 5.31
CA GLN A 107 3.10 11.07 6.75
C GLN A 107 4.49 11.12 7.33
N LEU A 108 4.66 11.92 8.37
CA LEU A 108 5.88 11.96 9.19
C LEU A 108 5.60 11.46 10.61
N PRO A 109 6.53 10.77 11.25
CA PRO A 109 6.34 10.36 12.64
C PRO A 109 6.61 11.53 13.60
N ILE A 110 5.82 11.62 14.66
CA ILE A 110 6.07 12.51 15.80
C ILE A 110 6.89 11.74 16.83
N GLY A 111 8.20 11.95 16.78
CA GLY A 111 9.18 11.19 17.55
C GLY A 111 9.44 9.79 16.97
N LEU A 112 10.41 9.09 17.54
CA LEU A 112 10.81 7.74 17.16
C LEU A 112 11.01 6.89 18.41
N GLU A 113 11.13 5.58 18.24
CA GLU A 113 11.42 4.62 19.31
C GLU A 113 10.37 4.65 20.44
N SER A 114 10.81 4.80 21.69
CA SER A 114 9.93 5.02 22.83
C SER A 114 9.13 6.32 22.75
N ASN A 115 9.64 7.32 22.03
CA ASN A 115 9.06 8.66 21.89
C ASN A 115 8.09 8.79 20.70
N CYS A 116 7.77 7.70 19.99
CA CYS A 116 6.79 7.70 18.90
C CYS A 116 5.37 7.94 19.45
N LYS A 117 4.92 9.21 19.40
CA LYS A 117 3.64 9.68 19.98
C LYS A 117 2.49 9.68 18.97
N GLY A 118 2.78 9.93 17.71
CA GLY A 118 1.77 10.11 16.67
C GLY A 118 2.39 10.22 15.28
N VAL A 119 1.57 10.66 14.32
CA VAL A 119 2.00 10.96 12.95
C VAL A 119 1.46 12.32 12.51
N ILE A 120 2.12 12.97 11.58
CA ILE A 120 1.66 14.18 10.90
C ILE A 120 1.19 13.76 9.54
N ASP A 121 -0.03 14.14 9.18
CA ASP A 121 -0.53 14.03 7.81
C ASP A 121 -0.13 15.29 7.02
N LEU A 122 0.70 15.10 5.99
CA LEU A 122 1.21 16.19 5.16
C LEU A 122 0.16 16.75 4.20
N ILE A 123 -0.92 16.00 3.93
CA ILE A 123 -1.99 16.42 3.04
C ILE A 123 -2.90 17.40 3.78
N THR A 124 -3.48 16.94 4.91
CA THR A 124 -4.40 17.75 5.73
C THR A 124 -3.69 18.70 6.69
N GLN A 125 -2.35 18.64 6.77
CA GLN A 125 -1.53 19.49 7.63
C GLN A 125 -1.91 19.42 9.12
N LYS A 126 -2.24 18.21 9.60
CA LYS A 126 -2.65 17.94 10.99
C LYS A 126 -1.77 16.90 11.66
N ALA A 127 -1.58 17.06 12.96
CA ALA A 127 -1.02 16.02 13.81
C ALA A 127 -2.13 15.05 14.23
N ILE A 128 -1.80 13.76 14.25
CA ILE A 128 -2.68 12.66 14.64
C ILE A 128 -2.03 11.93 15.80
N TYR A 129 -2.69 11.97 16.94
CA TYR A 129 -2.32 11.22 18.13
C TYR A 129 -3.24 10.02 18.31
N PHE A 130 -2.66 8.92 18.78
CA PHE A 130 -3.37 7.66 18.99
C PHE A 130 -3.50 7.43 20.49
N GLU A 131 -4.71 7.66 20.98
CA GLU A 131 -5.09 7.51 22.39
C GLU A 131 -5.92 6.23 22.59
N GLY A 132 -6.19 5.89 23.84
CA GLY A 132 -6.81 4.63 24.22
C GLY A 132 -5.81 3.46 24.30
N ASN A 133 -6.24 2.38 24.93
CA ASN A 133 -5.39 1.21 25.19
C ASN A 133 -4.98 0.48 23.90
N PHE A 134 -5.79 0.61 22.84
CA PHE A 134 -5.58 -0.04 21.56
C PHE A 134 -5.32 0.97 20.42
N GLY A 135 -5.05 2.23 20.75
CA GLY A 135 -4.82 3.29 19.76
C GLY A 135 -6.06 3.60 18.92
N ASP A 136 -7.25 3.28 19.43
CA ASP A 136 -8.55 3.32 18.76
C ASP A 136 -9.20 4.72 18.80
N GLN A 137 -8.74 5.60 19.68
CA GLN A 137 -9.21 6.98 19.79
C GLN A 137 -8.23 7.91 19.08
N LEU A 138 -8.62 8.43 17.92
CA LEU A 138 -7.82 9.39 17.18
C LEU A 138 -8.09 10.81 17.67
N ARG A 139 -7.02 11.49 18.07
CA ARG A 139 -7.05 12.92 18.40
C ARG A 139 -6.30 13.71 17.34
N TYR A 140 -7.00 14.60 16.66
CA TYR A 140 -6.44 15.50 15.66
C TYR A 140 -6.07 16.83 16.31
N ASP A 141 -4.90 17.37 15.98
CA ASP A 141 -4.35 18.59 16.57
C ASP A 141 -3.50 19.36 15.54
N GLU A 142 -3.04 20.55 15.92
CA GLU A 142 -2.05 21.30 15.14
C GLU A 142 -0.67 20.61 15.14
N ILE A 143 0.10 20.83 14.07
CA ILE A 143 1.46 20.31 13.97
C ILE A 143 2.34 20.98 15.05
N PRO A 144 3.06 20.21 15.90
CA PRO A 144 3.95 20.77 16.90
C PRO A 144 5.00 21.71 16.30
N LYS A 145 5.27 22.83 16.99
CA LYS A 145 6.16 23.90 16.48
C LYS A 145 7.58 23.42 16.18
N ASP A 146 8.09 22.45 16.94
CA ASP A 146 9.42 21.87 16.81
C ASP A 146 9.62 21.06 15.52
N ILE A 147 8.56 20.47 14.98
CA ILE A 147 8.60 19.68 13.75
C ILE A 147 7.91 20.37 12.56
N ARG A 148 7.30 21.54 12.78
CA ARG A 148 6.55 22.28 11.75
C ARG A 148 7.38 22.56 10.50
N SER A 149 8.57 23.14 10.66
CA SER A 149 9.47 23.43 9.53
C SER A 149 9.78 22.17 8.71
N LYS A 150 10.04 21.05 9.38
CA LYS A 150 10.30 19.77 8.71
C LYS A 150 9.06 19.23 7.99
N ALA A 151 7.88 19.42 8.55
CA ALA A 151 6.62 19.04 7.89
C ALA A 151 6.39 19.88 6.63
N ASP A 152 6.64 21.19 6.69
CA ASP A 152 6.53 22.08 5.55
C ASP A 152 7.52 21.70 4.43
N ASP A 153 8.78 21.43 4.78
CA ASP A 153 9.81 20.96 3.82
C ASP A 153 9.40 19.64 3.15
N LYS A 154 8.92 18.68 3.94
CA LYS A 154 8.49 17.36 3.41
C LYS A 154 7.20 17.43 2.62
N ARG A 155 6.32 18.38 2.92
CA ARG A 155 5.16 18.65 2.07
C ARG A 155 5.59 19.25 0.73
N HIS A 156 6.57 20.13 0.73
CA HIS A 156 7.13 20.68 -0.50
C HIS A 156 7.75 19.59 -1.37
N GLU A 157 8.56 18.71 -0.75
CA GLU A 157 9.13 17.52 -1.40
C GLU A 157 8.04 16.58 -1.95
N LEU A 158 6.95 16.36 -1.20
CA LEU A 158 5.80 15.57 -1.68
C LEU A 158 5.20 16.19 -2.95
N ILE A 159 4.94 17.49 -2.95
CA ILE A 159 4.38 18.21 -4.11
C ILE A 159 5.31 18.08 -5.31
N GLU A 160 6.60 18.37 -5.14
CA GLU A 160 7.60 18.28 -6.21
C GLU A 160 7.62 16.88 -6.85
N HIS A 161 7.74 15.84 -6.03
CA HIS A 161 7.77 14.46 -6.52
C HIS A 161 6.46 14.04 -7.20
N LEU A 162 5.32 14.54 -6.73
CA LEU A 162 4.01 14.22 -7.26
C LEU A 162 3.74 14.97 -8.58
N SER A 163 4.12 16.25 -8.67
CA SER A 163 4.05 17.07 -9.87
C SER A 163 4.89 16.50 -11.02
N ASN A 164 6.03 15.87 -10.71
CA ASN A 164 6.83 15.15 -11.70
C ASN A 164 6.14 13.86 -12.24
N ALA A 165 5.13 13.34 -11.54
CA ALA A 165 4.45 12.09 -11.90
C ALA A 165 3.00 12.29 -12.39
N ASP A 166 2.38 13.44 -12.11
CA ASP A 166 1.01 13.79 -12.47
C ASP A 166 0.98 15.09 -13.29
N GLU A 167 0.51 15.00 -14.53
CA GLU A 167 0.46 16.13 -15.46
C GLU A 167 -0.40 17.28 -14.91
N THR A 168 -1.60 16.98 -14.39
CA THR A 168 -2.53 18.00 -13.87
C THR A 168 -1.97 18.75 -12.67
N LEU A 169 -1.35 18.03 -11.72
CA LEU A 169 -0.69 18.69 -10.59
C LEU A 169 0.57 19.44 -11.03
N GLY A 170 1.31 18.90 -12.01
CA GLY A 170 2.47 19.53 -12.63
C GLY A 170 2.13 20.90 -13.22
N GLU A 171 1.03 21.02 -13.96
CA GLU A 171 0.54 22.30 -14.50
C GLU A 171 0.24 23.31 -13.39
N LEU A 172 -0.52 22.90 -12.35
CA LEU A 172 -0.82 23.77 -11.21
C LEU A 172 0.45 24.27 -10.51
N TYR A 173 1.44 23.39 -10.36
CA TYR A 173 2.71 23.71 -9.72
C TYR A 173 3.56 24.68 -10.55
N LEU A 174 3.64 24.47 -11.87
CA LEU A 174 4.37 25.34 -12.80
C LEU A 174 3.75 26.74 -12.92
N GLU A 175 2.43 26.83 -12.81
CA GLU A 175 1.69 28.10 -12.83
C GLU A 175 1.63 28.79 -11.46
N GLU A 176 2.31 28.26 -10.44
CA GLU A 176 2.31 28.74 -9.05
C GLU A 176 0.89 28.89 -8.46
N LYS A 177 -0.05 28.06 -8.93
CA LYS A 177 -1.44 28.05 -8.46
C LYS A 177 -1.54 27.39 -7.08
N PRO A 178 -2.49 27.81 -6.23
CA PRO A 178 -2.68 27.20 -4.93
C PRO A 178 -3.17 25.75 -5.07
N ILE A 179 -2.39 24.80 -4.56
CA ILE A 179 -2.71 23.37 -4.56
C ILE A 179 -3.56 23.03 -3.33
N LYS A 180 -4.81 22.58 -3.54
CA LYS A 180 -5.72 22.16 -2.48
C LYS A 180 -5.50 20.71 -2.06
N GLU A 181 -6.09 20.33 -0.93
CA GLU A 181 -6.03 18.94 -0.44
C GLU A 181 -6.66 17.95 -1.43
N GLU A 182 -7.77 18.32 -2.07
CA GLU A 182 -8.46 17.51 -3.07
C GLU A 182 -7.57 17.25 -4.31
N ASP A 183 -6.84 18.27 -4.76
CA ASP A 183 -5.91 18.16 -5.89
C ASP A 183 -4.79 17.15 -5.57
N LEU A 184 -4.23 17.23 -4.35
CA LEU A 184 -3.23 16.27 -3.87
C LEU A 184 -3.79 14.85 -3.80
N LYS A 185 -4.96 14.66 -3.18
CA LYS A 185 -5.57 13.33 -3.07
C LYS A 185 -5.84 12.72 -4.44
N ALA A 186 -6.36 13.51 -5.38
CA ALA A 186 -6.65 13.06 -6.73
C ALA A 186 -5.38 12.72 -7.50
N ALA A 187 -4.33 13.53 -7.41
CA ALA A 187 -3.03 13.26 -8.02
C ALA A 187 -2.35 12.02 -7.43
N ILE A 188 -2.37 11.84 -6.11
CA ILE A 188 -1.86 10.64 -5.45
C ILE A 188 -2.58 9.39 -5.96
N ARG A 189 -3.91 9.43 -6.04
CA ARG A 189 -4.70 8.29 -6.55
C ARG A 189 -4.32 7.97 -8.00
N ARG A 190 -4.37 8.95 -8.92
CA ARG A 190 -4.02 8.75 -10.34
C ARG A 190 -2.63 8.15 -10.52
N THR A 191 -1.64 8.67 -9.81
CA THR A 191 -0.24 8.23 -9.92
C THR A 191 0.05 6.91 -9.21
N CYS A 192 -0.66 6.61 -8.11
CA CYS A 192 -0.60 5.30 -7.46
C CYS A 192 -1.16 4.20 -8.37
N LEU A 193 -2.31 4.42 -9.01
CA LEU A 193 -2.92 3.48 -9.95
C LEU A 193 -2.04 3.25 -11.19
N LYS A 194 -1.41 4.31 -11.71
CA LYS A 194 -0.44 4.23 -12.82
C LYS A 194 0.92 3.68 -12.39
N ARG A 195 1.17 3.56 -11.08
CA ARG A 195 2.45 3.14 -10.47
C ARG A 195 3.63 4.05 -10.83
N THR A 196 3.35 5.30 -11.18
CA THR A 196 4.37 6.33 -11.40
C THR A 196 4.79 7.00 -10.11
N PHE A 197 4.02 6.86 -9.03
CA PHE A 197 4.32 7.33 -7.69
C PHE A 197 3.95 6.27 -6.64
N THR A 198 4.78 6.12 -5.60
CA THR A 198 4.50 5.24 -4.45
C THR A 198 4.30 6.08 -3.19
N PRO A 199 3.08 6.19 -2.67
CA PRO A 199 2.82 6.93 -1.44
C PRO A 199 3.39 6.19 -0.23
N VAL A 200 4.11 6.90 0.65
CA VAL A 200 4.78 6.31 1.81
C VAL A 200 4.12 6.77 3.11
N LEU A 201 3.53 5.83 3.83
CA LEU A 201 2.97 6.01 5.17
C LEU A 201 3.91 5.42 6.22
N VAL A 202 3.72 5.81 7.48
CA VAL A 202 4.61 5.42 8.57
C VAL A 202 3.80 5.05 9.82
N GLY A 203 4.31 4.12 10.62
CA GLY A 203 3.64 3.73 11.86
C GLY A 203 4.33 2.64 12.66
N THR A 204 3.67 2.23 13.74
CA THR A 204 4.07 1.07 14.55
C THR A 204 2.85 0.20 14.80
N ALA A 205 2.78 -0.91 14.07
CA ALA A 205 1.72 -1.90 14.24
C ALA A 205 1.76 -2.54 15.64
N LEU A 206 2.95 -2.69 16.24
CA LEU A 206 3.08 -3.27 17.58
C LEU A 206 2.45 -2.39 18.66
N LYS A 207 2.53 -1.06 18.51
CA LYS A 207 1.94 -0.10 19.45
C LYS A 207 0.65 0.53 18.92
N ASN A 208 0.02 -0.07 17.91
CA ASN A 208 -1.24 0.37 17.30
C ASN A 208 -1.25 1.86 16.85
N LYS A 209 -0.18 2.33 16.21
CA LYS A 209 -0.12 3.70 15.65
C LYS A 209 0.05 3.69 14.14
N GLY A 210 -0.70 4.56 13.46
CA GLY A 210 -0.65 4.71 12.00
C GLY A 210 -1.46 3.67 11.22
N ILE A 211 -2.29 2.86 11.89
CA ILE A 211 -3.08 1.80 11.23
C ILE A 211 -4.34 2.36 10.57
N GLN A 212 -5.10 3.21 11.28
CA GLN A 212 -6.32 3.80 10.74
C GLN A 212 -6.03 4.72 9.54
N PRO A 213 -5.01 5.60 9.58
CA PRO A 213 -4.64 6.38 8.40
C PRO A 213 -4.17 5.50 7.22
N LEU A 214 -3.57 4.34 7.50
CA LEU A 214 -3.23 3.36 6.46
C LEU A 214 -4.48 2.74 5.83
N LEU A 215 -5.47 2.36 6.63
CA LEU A 215 -6.75 1.85 6.12
C LEU A 215 -7.51 2.92 5.33
N ASP A 216 -7.45 4.18 5.76
CA ASP A 216 -8.02 5.30 5.01
C ASP A 216 -7.29 5.49 3.68
N ALA A 217 -5.96 5.43 3.66
CA ALA A 217 -5.17 5.50 2.43
C ALA A 217 -5.44 4.34 1.47
N VAL A 218 -5.76 3.14 1.98
CA VAL A 218 -6.20 2.01 1.14
C VAL A 218 -7.48 2.38 0.38
N LEU A 219 -8.47 2.97 1.05
CA LEU A 219 -9.71 3.38 0.39
C LEU A 219 -9.48 4.56 -0.58
N ASP A 220 -8.70 5.55 -0.15
CA ASP A 220 -8.49 6.78 -0.92
C ASP A 220 -7.64 6.53 -2.19
N TYR A 221 -6.64 5.64 -2.14
CA TYR A 221 -5.61 5.56 -3.19
C TYR A 221 -5.47 4.22 -3.91
N LEU A 222 -5.93 3.10 -3.32
CA LEU A 222 -5.93 1.80 -4.04
C LEU A 222 -7.20 1.65 -4.90
N PRO A 223 -7.14 0.81 -5.96
CA PRO A 223 -8.28 0.64 -6.85
C PRO A 223 -9.37 -0.21 -6.21
N ASN A 224 -10.58 -0.05 -6.69
CA ASN A 224 -11.62 -1.06 -6.53
C ASN A 224 -11.56 -2.08 -7.69
N PRO A 225 -12.16 -3.29 -7.53
CA PRO A 225 -12.08 -4.34 -8.55
C PRO A 225 -12.63 -3.96 -9.93
N GLY A 226 -13.48 -2.92 -10.03
CA GLY A 226 -14.01 -2.43 -11.30
C GLY A 226 -13.05 -1.51 -12.08
N GLU A 227 -12.03 -0.97 -11.41
CA GLU A 227 -11.02 -0.10 -12.04
C GLU A 227 -9.83 -0.91 -12.60
N VAL A 228 -9.66 -2.16 -12.14
CA VAL A 228 -8.58 -3.05 -12.59
C VAL A 228 -9.05 -3.85 -13.81
N GLN A 229 -8.29 -3.76 -14.91
CA GLN A 229 -8.56 -4.55 -16.11
C GLN A 229 -8.08 -5.99 -15.92
N ASN A 230 -9.03 -6.93 -15.88
CA ASN A 230 -8.75 -8.35 -15.76
C ASN A 230 -8.95 -9.05 -17.11
N PHE A 231 -8.02 -9.93 -17.50
CA PHE A 231 -8.07 -10.66 -18.77
C PHE A 231 -8.16 -12.16 -18.51
N ALA A 232 -9.11 -12.82 -19.18
CA ALA A 232 -9.14 -14.28 -19.30
C ALA A 232 -8.36 -14.73 -20.54
N LEU A 233 -7.90 -15.98 -20.50
CA LEU A 233 -7.22 -16.63 -21.62
C LEU A 233 -8.11 -17.74 -22.15
N ILE A 234 -8.38 -17.71 -23.45
CA ILE A 234 -9.00 -18.83 -24.17
C ILE A 234 -7.87 -19.57 -24.86
N GLU A 235 -7.62 -20.80 -24.44
CA GLU A 235 -6.61 -21.67 -25.03
C GLU A 235 -7.29 -22.71 -25.93
N LYS A 236 -6.81 -22.81 -27.17
CA LYS A 236 -7.20 -23.86 -28.12
C LYS A 236 -5.93 -24.58 -28.57
N GLN A 237 -5.99 -25.90 -28.60
CA GLN A 237 -4.83 -26.72 -28.93
C GLN A 237 -4.30 -26.37 -30.33
N GLY A 238 -3.01 -26.01 -30.41
CA GLY A 238 -2.36 -25.61 -31.66
C GLY A 238 -2.59 -24.15 -32.09
N GLN A 239 -3.19 -23.30 -31.25
CA GLN A 239 -3.39 -21.87 -31.50
C GLN A 239 -2.77 -21.02 -30.39
N GLU A 240 -2.43 -19.75 -30.70
CA GLU A 240 -2.04 -18.78 -29.69
C GLU A 240 -3.22 -18.45 -28.76
N SER A 241 -2.93 -18.28 -27.46
CA SER A 241 -3.94 -17.98 -26.45
C SER A 241 -4.58 -16.60 -26.72
N GLN A 242 -5.91 -16.58 -26.86
CA GLN A 242 -6.64 -15.34 -27.07
C GLN A 242 -6.95 -14.67 -25.71
N LYS A 243 -6.60 -13.38 -25.58
CA LYS A 243 -6.95 -12.56 -24.42
C LYS A 243 -8.35 -11.98 -24.56
N VAL A 244 -9.18 -12.17 -23.54
CA VAL A 244 -10.53 -11.60 -23.46
C VAL A 244 -10.60 -10.71 -22.23
N LEU A 245 -11.00 -9.45 -22.41
CA LEU A 245 -11.25 -8.53 -21.30
C LEU A 245 -12.51 -8.97 -20.55
N LEU A 246 -12.39 -9.16 -19.24
CA LEU A 246 -13.50 -9.49 -18.36
C LEU A 246 -14.31 -8.24 -18.01
N ASP A 247 -15.60 -8.43 -17.79
CA ASP A 247 -16.51 -7.38 -17.33
C ASP A 247 -16.63 -7.42 -15.80
N PRO A 248 -16.32 -6.34 -15.08
CA PRO A 248 -16.45 -6.31 -13.63
C PRO A 248 -17.90 -6.15 -13.14
N LYS A 249 -18.88 -5.92 -14.03
CA LYS A 249 -20.29 -5.79 -13.65
C LYS A 249 -20.80 -7.07 -12.97
N ARG A 250 -21.39 -6.88 -11.78
CA ARG A 250 -22.00 -7.96 -10.99
C ARG A 250 -23.44 -8.17 -11.44
N SER A 251 -23.61 -8.77 -12.61
CA SER A 251 -24.90 -9.06 -13.24
C SER A 251 -24.87 -10.41 -13.94
N ASP A 252 -26.05 -11.02 -14.10
CA ASP A 252 -26.20 -12.33 -14.77
C ASP A 252 -26.17 -12.23 -16.32
N GLU A 253 -25.83 -11.05 -16.87
CA GLU A 253 -25.75 -10.81 -18.32
C GLU A 253 -24.60 -11.56 -19.01
N LYS A 254 -23.57 -11.97 -18.24
CA LYS A 254 -22.36 -12.63 -18.76
C LYS A 254 -22.07 -13.94 -18.01
N PRO A 255 -21.42 -14.92 -18.65
CA PRO A 255 -21.07 -16.19 -18.01
C PRO A 255 -20.16 -15.99 -16.79
N PHE A 256 -20.36 -16.81 -15.76
CA PHE A 256 -19.48 -16.86 -14.60
C PHE A 256 -18.10 -17.41 -14.97
N VAL A 257 -17.05 -16.73 -14.51
CA VAL A 257 -15.65 -17.13 -14.65
C VAL A 257 -14.96 -16.92 -13.31
N ALA A 258 -14.17 -17.89 -12.87
CA ALA A 258 -13.35 -17.77 -11.67
C ALA A 258 -12.00 -18.46 -11.85
N LEU A 259 -10.99 -17.93 -11.15
CA LEU A 259 -9.63 -18.45 -11.11
C LEU A 259 -9.34 -19.05 -9.74
N ALA A 260 -9.11 -20.36 -9.69
CA ALA A 260 -8.55 -21.00 -8.51
C ALA A 260 -7.07 -20.64 -8.35
N PHE A 261 -6.68 -20.13 -7.18
CA PHE A 261 -5.30 -19.66 -6.94
C PHE A 261 -4.62 -20.28 -5.72
N LYS A 262 -5.40 -20.86 -4.79
CA LYS A 262 -4.86 -21.57 -3.63
C LYS A 262 -5.70 -22.81 -3.33
N LEU A 263 -5.01 -23.91 -3.03
CA LEU A 263 -5.59 -25.15 -2.55
C LEU A 263 -5.12 -25.38 -1.12
N GLU A 264 -6.04 -25.79 -0.25
CA GLU A 264 -5.74 -26.09 1.15
C GLU A 264 -6.43 -27.40 1.53
N ALA A 265 -5.64 -28.44 1.77
CA ALA A 265 -6.13 -29.72 2.25
C ALA A 265 -6.13 -29.71 3.78
N GLY A 266 -7.32 -29.58 4.37
CA GLY A 266 -7.54 -29.61 5.80
C GLY A 266 -8.07 -30.96 6.29
N ARG A 267 -8.14 -31.12 7.61
CA ARG A 267 -8.76 -32.31 8.25
C ARG A 267 -10.24 -32.47 7.92
N PHE A 268 -10.91 -31.37 7.57
CA PHE A 268 -12.35 -31.33 7.29
C PHE A 268 -12.68 -31.33 5.80
N GLY A 269 -11.67 -31.48 4.94
CA GLY A 269 -11.85 -31.50 3.49
C GLY A 269 -10.88 -30.58 2.75
N GLN A 270 -11.03 -30.55 1.44
CA GLN A 270 -10.24 -29.71 0.54
C GLN A 270 -10.96 -28.38 0.32
N LEU A 271 -10.25 -27.29 0.55
CA LEU A 271 -10.69 -25.91 0.28
C LEU A 271 -9.97 -25.40 -0.96
N THR A 272 -10.75 -24.84 -1.89
CA THR A 272 -10.23 -24.18 -3.10
C THR A 272 -10.59 -22.70 -3.04
N TYR A 273 -9.59 -21.85 -2.95
CA TYR A 273 -9.76 -20.40 -2.98
C TYR A 273 -9.83 -19.94 -4.43
N MET A 274 -10.89 -19.21 -4.74
CA MET A 274 -11.19 -18.71 -6.07
C MET A 274 -11.35 -17.19 -6.02
N ARG A 275 -11.02 -16.55 -7.13
CA ARG A 275 -11.36 -15.15 -7.40
C ARG A 275 -12.15 -15.07 -8.70
#